data_AF-A0A954N088-F1
#
_entry.id   AF-A0A954N088-F1
#
_cell.length_a   1.000
_cell.length_b   1.000
_cell.length_c   1.000
_cell.angle_alpha   90.00
_cell.angle_beta   90.00
_cell.angle_gamma   90.00
#
_symmetry.space_group_name_H-M   'P 1'
#
loop_
_entity.id
_entity.type
_entity.pdbx_description
1 polymer ?
#
loop_
_entity_poly.entity_id
_entity_poly.type
_entity_poly.pdbx_seq_one_letter_code
_entity_poly.pdbx_strand_id
1 'polypeptide(L)' 'HPGVNVGMGKDHTLFALTQGAVAFTKKANGRTYVSVNPIMDAAE' A
#
# COMPACT_ATOMS: atom_id res chain seq x y z
N HIS A 1 4.00 -1.39 -7.77
CA HIS A 1 3.14 -2.58 -7.69
C HIS A 1 2.32 -2.53 -6.41
N PRO A 2 1.08 -3.05 -6.40
CA PRO A 2 0.24 -3.07 -5.21
C PRO A 2 0.86 -4.02 -4.19
N GLY A 3 1.11 -3.50 -3.00
CA GLY A 3 1.49 -4.25 -1.81
C GLY A 3 0.28 -4.46 -0.90
N VAL A 4 0.53 -4.67 0.39
CA VAL A 4 -0.53 -4.89 1.39
C VAL A 4 -1.42 -3.64 1.50
N ASN A 5 -2.74 -3.84 1.57
CA ASN A 5 -3.77 -2.80 1.70
C ASN A 5 -3.81 -1.77 0.55
N VAL A 6 -3.36 -2.16 -0.64
CA VAL A 6 -3.40 -1.33 -1.84
C VAL A 6 -4.09 -2.09 -2.98
N GLY A 7 -5.10 -1.46 -3.56
CA GLY A 7 -5.79 -1.92 -4.77
C GLY A 7 -5.15 -1.34 -6.03
N MET A 8 -5.52 -1.88 -7.18
CA MET A 8 -5.09 -1.40 -8.50
C MET A 8 -6.30 -1.29 -9.43
N GLY A 9 -6.48 -0.11 -10.02
CA GLY A 9 -7.50 0.16 -11.04
C GLY A 9 -7.16 -0.47 -12.39
N LYS A 10 -8.12 -0.44 -13.33
CA LYS A 10 -7.94 -0.96 -14.69
C LYS A 10 -6.79 -0.27 -15.46
N ASP A 11 -6.56 1.00 -15.15
CA ASP A 11 -5.48 1.84 -15.70
C ASP A 11 -4.17 1.72 -14.90
N HIS A 12 -4.06 0.75 -13.99
CA HIS A 12 -2.95 0.56 -13.07
C HIS A 12 -2.78 1.64 -11.99
N THR A 13 -3.76 2.53 -11.82
CA THR A 13 -3.76 3.50 -10.71
C THR A 13 -3.85 2.75 -9.37
N LEU A 14 -2.96 3.07 -8.43
CA LEU A 14 -2.97 2.48 -7.09
C LEU A 14 -3.86 3.30 -6.15
N PHE A 15 -4.68 2.62 -5.34
CA PHE A 15 -5.54 3.25 -4.33
C PHE A 15 -5.48 2.50 -3.00
N ALA A 16 -5.68 3.21 -1.89
CA ALA A 16 -5.67 2.62 -0.56
C ALA A 16 -6.97 1.83 -0.30
N LEU A 17 -6.85 0.64 0.30
CA LEU A 17 -7.99 -0.17 0.76
C LEU A 17 -8.31 0.06 2.24
N THR A 18 -7.39 0.68 2.98
CA THR A 18 -7.54 1.01 4.40
C THR A 18 -6.91 2.38 4.68
N GLN A 19 -7.30 3.00 5.79
CA GLN A 19 -6.68 4.22 6.26
C GLN A 19 -5.34 3.90 6.95
N GLY A 20 -4.30 4.68 6.65
CA GLY A 20 -2.97 4.36 7.11
C GLY A 20 -1.87 5.21 6.50
N ALA A 21 -0.63 4.91 6.91
CA ALA A 21 0.56 5.51 6.34
C ALA A 21 1.04 4.70 5.12
N VAL A 22 1.46 5.39 4.05
CA VAL A 22 2.02 4.74 2.85
C VAL A 22 3.47 4.34 3.10
N ALA A 23 3.83 3.12 2.70
CA ALA A 23 5.19 2.60 2.75
C ALA A 23 5.64 2.09 1.37
N PHE A 24 6.94 2.24 1.09
CA PHE A 24 7.57 1.81 -0.15
C PHE A 24 8.65 0.77 0.13
N THR A 25 8.57 -0.38 -0.53
CA THR A 25 9.56 -1.45 -0.38
C THR A 25 10.12 -1.85 -1.73
N LYS A 26 11.45 -1.83 -1.86
CA LYS A 26 12.15 -2.37 -3.02
C LYS A 26 12.33 -3.88 -2.83
N LYS A 27 11.96 -4.67 -3.84
CA LYS A 27 12.22 -6.11 -3.90
C LYS A 27 13.21 -6.44 -5.02
N ALA A 28 13.57 -7.72 -5.14
CA ALA A 28 14.42 -8.23 -6.22
C ALA A 28 13.93 -7.75 -7.61
N ASN A 29 14.88 -7.68 -8.55
CA ASN A 29 14.66 -7.19 -9.92
C ASN A 29 14.23 -5.71 -10.00
N GLY A 30 14.60 -4.90 -9.01
CA GLY A 30 14.33 -3.45 -9.01
C GLY A 30 12.87 -3.06 -8.86
N ARG A 31 11.98 -4.00 -8.51
CA ARG A 31 10.54 -3.72 -8.41
C ARG A 31 10.21 -3.04 -7.08
N THR A 32 9.56 -1.89 -7.15
CA THR A 32 8.99 -1.20 -5.97
C THR A 32 7.54 -1.60 -5.74
N TYR A 33 7.21 -1.87 -4.49
CA TYR A 33 5.87 -2.18 -3.99
C TYR A 33 5.42 -1.07 -3.05
N VAL A 34 4.14 -0.73 -3.13
CA VAL A 34 3.50 0.31 -2.32
C VAL A 34 2.49 -0.36 -1.42
N SER A 35 2.59 -0.18 -0.12
CA SER A 35 1.63 -0.71 0.87
C SER A 35 1.10 0.40 1.76
N VAL A 36 -0.04 0.15 2.40
CA VAL A 36 -0.57 1.02 3.45
C VAL A 36 -0.50 0.29 4.79
N ASN A 37 0.26 0.86 5.74
CA ASN A 37 0.32 0.39 7.11
C ASN A 37 -0.87 0.99 7.86
N PRO A 38 -1.83 0.17 8.34
CA PRO A 38 -3.01 0.68 9.03
C PRO A 38 -2.63 1.59 10.19
N ILE A 39 -3.35 2.68 10.37
CA ILE A 39 -3.32 3.36 11.66
C ILE A 39 -4.01 2.41 12.64
N MET A 40 -3.26 1.87 13.60
CA MET A 40 -3.89 1.30 14.77
C MET A 40 -4.52 2.48 15.50
N ASP A 41 -5.84 2.58 15.45
CA ASP A 41 -6.56 3.37 16.43
C ASP A 41 -6.26 2.72 17.79
N ALA A 42 -5.33 3.34 18.52
CA ALA A 42 -5.18 3.09 19.93
C ALA A 42 -6.44 3.65 20.59
N ALA A 43 -7.46 2.79 20.68
CA ALA A 43 -8.65 2.85 21.52
C ALA A 43 -9.36 4.21 21.65
N GLU A 44 -10.61 4.25 21.19
CA GLU A 44 -11.67 4.96 21.95
C GLU A 44 -12.31 3.97 22.95
#